data_AF-A0A1J3HZG4-F1
#
_entry.id   AF-A0A1J3HZG4-F1
#
_cell.length_a   1.000
_cell.length_b   1.000
_cell.length_c   1.000
_cell.angle_alpha   90.00
_cell.angle_beta   90.00
_cell.angle_gamma   90.00
#
_symmetry.space_group_name_H-M   'P 1'
#
loop_
_entity.id
_entity.type
_entity.pdbx_description
1 polymer ?
#
loop_
_entity_poly.entity_id
_entity_poly.type
_entity_poly.pdbx_seq_one_letter_code
_entity_poly.pdbx_strand_id
1 'polypeptide(L)'
;NMHGYLRPILVQLWENKEPDMKILGPMPRDPEGKKQYREYMKSSRYCICARGYEVHTPRVVEAIMNECVPVIIADNYVPPFFEVLDWEEFAVFVEEKYIMNLRNILLSIPEERYIGMQARVKTVQQHFLWHKKPVKFDLFHMVLHSIWYSRVYRVRTRSRH
;
A
#
# COMPACT_ATOMS: atom_id res chain seq x y z
N ASN A 1 -12.89 -14.35 -9.43
CA ASN A 1 -13.46 -13.19 -8.71
C ASN A 1 -12.38 -12.23 -8.27
N MET A 2 -12.57 -10.94 -8.53
CA MET A 2 -11.70 -9.88 -8.02
C MET A 2 -12.13 -9.49 -6.61
N HIS A 3 -11.16 -9.22 -5.72
CA HIS A 3 -11.43 -8.83 -4.33
C HIS A 3 -11.84 -7.35 -4.25
N GLY A 4 -12.98 -7.06 -3.61
CA GLY A 4 -13.54 -5.72 -3.49
C GLY A 4 -14.22 -5.21 -4.76
N TYR A 5 -15.17 -4.29 -4.60
CA TYR A 5 -15.95 -3.71 -5.72
C TYR A 5 -15.18 -2.65 -6.51
N LEU A 6 -14.13 -2.06 -5.93
CA LEU A 6 -13.34 -1.00 -6.57
C LEU A 6 -12.47 -1.53 -7.72
N ARG A 7 -12.00 -2.78 -7.62
CA ARG A 7 -11.10 -3.37 -8.62
C ARG A 7 -11.77 -3.54 -9.99
N PRO A 8 -13.01 -4.05 -10.10
CA PRO A 8 -13.74 -4.06 -11.38
C PRO A 8 -13.87 -2.68 -12.02
N ILE A 9 -14.15 -1.67 -11.20
CA ILE A 9 -14.27 -0.28 -11.66
C ILE A 9 -12.95 0.23 -12.21
N LEU A 10 -11.83 -0.01 -11.50
CA LEU A 10 -10.50 0.38 -11.98
C LEU A 10 -10.15 -0.25 -13.33
N VAL A 11 -10.41 -1.55 -13.49
CA VAL A 11 -10.17 -2.26 -14.76
C VAL A 11 -11.03 -1.67 -15.87
N GLN A 12 -12.33 -1.50 -15.64
CA GLN A 12 -13.24 -0.89 -16.62
C GLN A 12 -12.83 0.55 -16.99
N LEU A 13 -12.31 1.32 -16.04
CA LEU A 13 -11.91 2.70 -16.26
C LEU A 13 -10.58 2.84 -16.99
N TRP A 14 -9.60 1.94 -16.77
CA TRP A 14 -8.21 2.19 -17.16
C TRP A 14 -7.54 1.09 -17.98
N GLU A 15 -8.08 -0.14 -18.00
CA GLU A 15 -7.44 -1.25 -18.73
C GLU A 15 -7.31 -0.92 -20.22
N ASN A 16 -6.06 -0.97 -20.70
CA ASN A 16 -5.68 -0.69 -22.09
C ASN A 16 -6.11 0.70 -22.62
N LYS A 17 -6.42 1.66 -21.76
CA LYS A 17 -6.83 3.02 -22.19
C LYS A 17 -5.68 4.00 -22.34
N GLU A 18 -4.67 3.88 -21.49
CA GLU A 18 -3.53 4.79 -21.47
C GLU A 18 -2.22 3.98 -21.49
N PRO A 19 -1.21 4.38 -22.26
CA PRO A 19 0.02 3.61 -22.41
C PRO A 19 0.86 3.57 -21.12
N ASP A 20 0.80 4.64 -20.33
CA ASP A 20 1.55 4.85 -19.08
C ASP A 20 0.81 4.37 -17.82
N MET A 21 -0.43 3.89 -17.95
CA MET A 21 -1.26 3.41 -16.84
C MET A 21 -1.66 1.95 -17.02
N LYS A 22 -0.81 1.04 -16.52
CA LYS A 22 -1.04 -0.41 -16.58
C LYS A 22 -1.91 -0.91 -15.43
N ILE A 23 -3.22 -0.77 -15.57
CA ILE A 23 -4.20 -1.45 -14.71
C ILE A 23 -4.72 -2.68 -15.44
N LEU A 24 -4.47 -3.85 -14.87
CA LEU A 24 -4.78 -5.15 -15.48
C LEU A 24 -5.76 -5.93 -14.61
N GLY A 25 -6.63 -6.71 -15.25
CA GLY A 25 -7.45 -7.72 -14.59
C GLY A 25 -6.65 -8.85 -13.91
N PRO A 26 -7.32 -9.94 -13.51
CA PRO A 26 -6.67 -11.09 -12.89
C PRO A 26 -5.61 -11.70 -13.81
N MET A 27 -4.37 -11.81 -13.33
CA MET A 27 -3.30 -12.51 -14.04
C MET A 27 -3.35 -14.03 -13.78
N PRO A 28 -2.84 -14.85 -14.71
CA PRO A 28 -2.66 -16.28 -14.51
C PRO A 28 -1.82 -16.56 -13.25
N ARG A 29 -2.16 -17.65 -12.54
CA ARG A 29 -1.44 -18.07 -11.32
C ARG A 29 -0.29 -19.03 -11.59
N ASP A 30 -0.02 -19.31 -12.86
CA ASP A 30 1.11 -20.10 -13.31
C ASP A 30 2.44 -19.35 -13.09
N PRO A 31 3.60 -20.02 -13.27
CA PRO A 31 4.90 -19.40 -13.07
C PRO A 31 5.15 -18.16 -13.93
N GLU A 32 4.62 -18.13 -15.15
CA GLU A 32 4.84 -17.03 -16.09
C GLU A 32 4.01 -15.80 -15.71
N GLY A 33 2.73 -15.96 -15.39
CA GLY A 33 1.89 -14.88 -14.88
C GLY A 33 2.42 -14.29 -13.57
N LYS A 34 2.98 -15.13 -12.69
CA LYS A 34 3.67 -14.67 -11.48
C LYS A 34 4.95 -13.88 -11.78
N LYS A 35 5.72 -14.29 -12.81
CA LYS A 35 6.92 -13.58 -13.25
C LYS A 35 6.55 -12.22 -13.81
N GLN A 36 5.59 -12.18 -14.73
CA GLN A 36 5.08 -10.96 -15.32
C GLN A 36 4.53 -9.99 -14.26
N TYR A 37 3.79 -10.50 -13.27
CA TYR A 37 3.32 -9.68 -12.15
C TYR A 37 4.46 -8.98 -11.40
N ARG A 38 5.52 -9.72 -11.07
CA ARG A 38 6.68 -9.16 -10.37
C ARG A 38 7.42 -8.14 -11.24
N GLU A 39 7.54 -8.38 -12.54
CA GLU A 39 8.16 -7.44 -13.47
C GLU A 39 7.38 -6.12 -13.54
N TYR A 40 6.05 -6.18 -13.62
CA TYR A 40 5.22 -4.97 -13.56
C TYR A 40 5.39 -4.23 -12.23
N MET A 41 5.36 -4.92 -11.09
CA MET A 41 5.52 -4.29 -9.79
C MET A 41 6.88 -3.57 -9.65
N LYS A 42 7.96 -4.20 -10.11
CA LYS A 42 9.33 -3.64 -10.04
C LYS A 42 9.58 -2.49 -11.01
N SER A 43 8.88 -2.47 -12.14
CA SER A 43 9.02 -1.42 -13.16
C SER A 43 8.04 -0.26 -12.97
N SER A 44 7.08 -0.39 -12.05
CA SER A 44 6.08 0.64 -11.77
C SER A 44 6.57 1.63 -10.72
N ARG A 45 6.33 2.92 -10.97
CA ARG A 45 6.52 3.97 -9.96
C ARG A 45 5.52 3.85 -8.82
N TYR A 46 4.26 3.65 -9.19
CA TYR A 46 3.10 3.67 -8.31
C TYR A 46 2.35 2.35 -8.39
N CYS A 47 2.01 1.76 -7.24
CA CYS A 47 1.29 0.50 -7.17
C CYS A 47 -0.07 0.69 -6.52
N ILE A 48 -1.13 0.48 -7.30
CA ILE A 48 -2.51 0.70 -6.84
C ILE A 48 -2.92 -0.35 -5.81
N CYS A 49 -3.20 0.13 -4.61
CA CYS A 49 -3.67 -0.62 -3.45
C CYS A 49 -5.14 -0.25 -3.19
N ALA A 50 -6.01 -0.74 -4.07
CA ALA A 50 -7.45 -0.50 -3.95
C ALA A 50 -8.11 -1.36 -2.87
N ARG A 51 -9.08 -0.76 -2.18
CA ARG A 51 -9.88 -1.41 -1.14
C ARG A 51 -10.38 -2.80 -1.56
N GLY A 52 -10.10 -3.78 -0.72
CA GLY A 52 -10.62 -5.14 -0.82
C GLY A 52 -11.87 -5.33 0.05
N TYR A 53 -12.30 -6.58 0.21
CA TYR A 53 -13.28 -6.95 1.24
C TYR A 53 -12.67 -6.93 2.64
N GLU A 54 -11.36 -7.15 2.72
CA GLU A 54 -10.59 -7.15 3.96
C GLU A 54 -9.96 -5.78 4.19
N VAL A 55 -9.86 -5.41 5.48
CA VAL A 55 -9.25 -4.14 5.92
C VAL A 55 -7.77 -4.03 5.55
N HIS A 56 -7.08 -5.15 5.34
CA HIS A 56 -5.70 -5.17 4.89
C HIS A 56 -5.60 -6.02 3.64
N THR A 57 -5.04 -5.44 2.58
CA THR A 57 -4.73 -6.19 1.35
C THR A 57 -3.24 -6.53 1.33
N PRO A 58 -2.85 -7.76 0.91
CA PRO A 58 -1.44 -8.09 0.72
C PRO A 58 -0.74 -7.15 -0.29
N ARG A 59 -1.51 -6.48 -1.16
CA ARG A 59 -1.00 -5.54 -2.16
C ARG A 59 -0.15 -4.40 -1.58
N VAL A 60 -0.50 -3.90 -0.40
CA VAL A 60 0.28 -2.81 0.25
C VAL A 60 1.69 -3.31 0.60
N VAL A 61 1.77 -4.49 1.21
CA VAL A 61 3.07 -5.10 1.56
C VAL A 61 3.83 -5.49 0.28
N GLU A 62 3.16 -6.03 -0.73
CA GLU A 62 3.78 -6.35 -2.02
C GLU A 62 4.36 -5.11 -2.73
N ALA A 63 3.66 -3.97 -2.69
CA ALA A 63 4.16 -2.71 -3.21
C ALA A 63 5.43 -2.26 -2.48
N ILE A 64 5.40 -2.27 -1.14
CA ILE A 64 6.54 -1.91 -0.30
C ILE A 64 7.75 -2.80 -0.60
N MET A 65 7.56 -4.13 -0.68
CA MET A 65 8.63 -5.09 -0.94
C MET A 65 9.24 -4.98 -2.35
N ASN A 66 8.54 -4.37 -3.31
CA ASN A 66 9.05 -4.12 -4.65
C ASN A 66 9.49 -2.66 -4.86
N GLU A 67 9.67 -1.89 -3.79
CA GLU A 67 10.09 -0.47 -3.83
C GLU A 67 9.17 0.40 -4.70
N CYS A 68 7.89 0.01 -4.80
CA CYS A 68 6.86 0.70 -5.55
C CYS A 68 6.01 1.54 -4.59
N VAL A 69 5.85 2.84 -4.86
CA VAL A 69 5.10 3.74 -3.99
C VAL A 69 3.64 3.30 -3.91
N PRO A 70 3.12 2.91 -2.72
CA PRO A 70 1.73 2.47 -2.60
C PRO A 70 0.78 3.63 -2.87
N VAL A 71 -0.22 3.40 -3.73
CA VAL A 71 -1.34 4.32 -3.94
C VAL A 71 -2.58 3.70 -3.32
N ILE A 72 -2.95 4.16 -2.14
CA ILE A 72 -4.06 3.64 -1.36
C ILE A 72 -5.34 4.31 -1.83
N ILE A 73 -6.23 3.53 -2.42
CA ILE A 73 -7.56 3.98 -2.86
C ILE A 73 -8.60 3.35 -1.96
N ALA A 74 -8.96 4.06 -0.89
CA ALA A 74 -9.88 3.60 0.13
C ALA A 74 -10.29 4.77 1.05
N ASP A 75 -11.57 4.89 1.35
CA ASP A 75 -12.04 5.87 2.33
C ASP A 75 -11.84 5.34 3.77
N ASN A 76 -11.40 6.22 4.67
CA ASN A 76 -11.15 5.91 6.10
C ASN A 76 -10.17 4.73 6.32
N TYR A 77 -9.20 4.56 5.43
CA TYR A 77 -8.20 3.52 5.58
C TYR A 77 -7.19 3.86 6.68
N VAL A 78 -7.03 2.96 7.64
CA VAL A 78 -6.00 3.05 8.67
C VAL A 78 -4.90 2.06 8.34
N PRO A 79 -3.71 2.52 7.92
CA PRO A 79 -2.63 1.62 7.59
C PRO A 79 -2.07 0.90 8.82
N PRO A 80 -1.40 -0.26 8.63
CA PRO A 80 -0.70 -0.91 9.72
C PRO A 80 0.42 0.00 10.27
N PHE A 81 0.58 0.00 11.59
CA PHE A 81 1.56 0.81 12.32
C PHE A 81 1.41 2.32 12.09
N PHE A 82 0.20 2.83 11.80
CA PHE A 82 -0.06 4.25 11.60
C PHE A 82 0.36 5.12 12.78
N GLU A 83 0.41 4.55 13.99
CA GLU A 83 0.87 5.22 15.20
C GLU A 83 2.40 5.36 15.31
N VAL A 84 3.15 4.67 14.43
CA VAL A 84 4.62 4.66 14.41
C VAL A 84 5.18 5.20 13.10
N LEU A 85 4.55 4.87 11.98
CA LEU A 85 4.98 5.23 10.64
C LEU A 85 4.13 6.37 10.11
N ASP A 86 4.79 7.42 9.61
CA ASP A 86 4.13 8.47 8.84
C ASP A 86 3.96 7.99 7.39
N TRP A 87 2.76 7.50 7.08
CA TRP A 87 2.46 6.94 5.76
C TRP A 87 2.40 7.99 4.66
N GLU A 88 2.09 9.25 4.97
CA GLU A 88 2.02 10.33 3.97
C GLU A 88 3.39 10.66 3.38
N GLU A 89 4.47 10.28 4.08
CA GLU A 89 5.84 10.44 3.63
C GLU A 89 6.26 9.39 2.58
N PHE A 90 5.53 8.28 2.41
CA PHE A 90 5.93 7.20 1.49
C PHE A 90 4.78 6.52 0.72
N ALA A 91 3.54 6.97 0.91
CA ALA A 91 2.37 6.49 0.18
C ALA A 91 1.49 7.65 -0.28
N VAL A 92 0.69 7.41 -1.31
CA VAL A 92 -0.29 8.37 -1.82
C VAL A 92 -1.68 7.88 -1.44
N PHE A 93 -2.46 8.72 -0.76
CA PHE A 93 -3.86 8.43 -0.43
C PHE A 93 -4.79 9.11 -1.42
N VAL A 94 -5.76 8.37 -1.94
CA VAL A 94 -6.75 8.85 -2.90
C VAL A 94 -8.14 8.41 -2.43
N GLU A 95 -9.02 9.37 -2.18
CA GLU A 95 -10.44 9.07 -1.90
C GLU A 95 -11.10 8.40 -3.11
N GLU A 96 -12.04 7.49 -2.85
CA GLU A 96 -12.64 6.70 -3.93
C GLU A 96 -13.36 7.55 -4.98
N LYS A 97 -13.92 8.70 -4.57
CA LYS A 97 -14.59 9.67 -5.47
C LYS A 97 -13.65 10.25 -6.55
N TYR A 98 -12.34 10.22 -6.34
CA TYR A 98 -11.34 10.75 -7.28
C TYR A 98 -10.73 9.69 -8.21
N ILE A 99 -11.26 8.48 -8.22
CA ILE A 99 -10.74 7.38 -9.04
C ILE A 99 -10.66 7.69 -10.54
N MET A 100 -11.57 8.52 -11.07
CA MET A 100 -11.56 8.96 -12.47
C MET A 100 -10.45 9.97 -12.77
N ASN A 101 -9.96 10.69 -11.75
CA ASN A 101 -8.87 11.65 -11.87
C ASN A 101 -7.51 11.07 -11.44
N LEU A 102 -7.45 9.76 -11.17
CA LEU A 102 -6.30 9.08 -10.59
C LEU A 102 -4.99 9.35 -11.37
N ARG A 103 -5.02 9.24 -12.70
CA ARG A 103 -3.85 9.51 -13.55
C ARG A 103 -3.30 10.92 -13.34
N ASN A 104 -4.17 11.92 -13.36
CA ASN A 104 -3.77 13.32 -13.20
C ASN A 104 -3.20 13.60 -11.81
N ILE A 105 -3.77 12.99 -10.76
CA ILE A 105 -3.26 13.09 -9.40
C ILE A 105 -1.81 12.57 -9.36
N LEU A 106 -1.56 11.37 -9.90
CA LEU A 106 -0.23 10.76 -9.87
C LEU A 106 0.79 11.52 -10.71
N LEU A 107 0.38 12.05 -11.87
CA LEU A 107 1.25 12.88 -12.74
C LEU A 107 1.52 14.27 -12.17
N SER A 108 0.66 14.78 -11.28
CA SER A 108 0.86 16.07 -10.61
C SER A 108 1.93 16.03 -9.52
N ILE A 109 2.35 14.82 -9.09
CA ILE A 109 3.38 14.65 -8.07
C ILE A 109 4.75 14.95 -8.69
N PRO A 110 5.50 15.93 -8.15
CA PRO A 110 6.83 16.25 -8.66
C PRO A 110 7.79 15.07 -8.55
N GLU A 111 8.73 14.97 -9.49
CA GLU A 111 9.72 13.89 -9.53
C GLU A 111 10.54 13.79 -8.24
N GLU A 112 10.96 14.92 -7.69
CA GLU A 112 11.70 14.99 -6.43
C GLU A 112 10.91 14.39 -5.26
N ARG A 113 9.61 14.69 -5.18
CA ARG A 113 8.73 14.12 -4.15
C ARG A 113 8.60 12.61 -4.32
N TYR A 114 8.45 12.13 -5.55
CA TYR A 114 8.42 10.70 -5.83
C TYR A 114 9.71 9.99 -5.40
N ILE A 115 10.89 10.55 -5.74
CA ILE A 115 12.18 9.99 -5.34
C ILE A 115 12.28 9.90 -3.81
N GLY A 116 11.84 10.95 -3.10
CA GLY A 116 11.77 10.96 -1.64
C GLY A 116 10.86 9.86 -1.09
N MET A 117 9.66 9.71 -1.63
CA MET A 117 8.73 8.63 -1.23
C MET A 117 9.34 7.25 -1.48
N GLN A 118 9.94 7.02 -2.65
CA GLN A 118 10.54 5.72 -2.99
C GLN A 118 11.70 5.35 -2.05
N ALA A 119 12.58 6.30 -1.72
CA ALA A 119 13.67 6.08 -0.76
C ALA A 119 13.14 5.71 0.63
N ARG A 120 12.01 6.32 1.04
CA ARG A 120 11.35 6.00 2.31
C ARG A 120 10.65 4.65 2.26
N VAL A 121 9.99 4.28 1.15
CA VAL A 121 9.46 2.93 0.92
C VAL A 121 10.53 1.88 1.18
N LYS A 122 11.72 2.06 0.59
CA LYS A 122 12.87 1.18 0.80
C LYS A 122 13.29 1.09 2.26
N THR A 123 13.31 2.23 2.96
CA THR A 123 13.69 2.29 4.38
C THR A 123 12.69 1.55 5.27
N VAL A 124 11.39 1.65 4.98
CA VAL A 124 10.36 1.02 5.81
C VAL A 124 10.18 -0.48 5.57
N GLN A 125 10.75 -1.05 4.51
CA GLN A 125 10.66 -2.49 4.20
C GLN A 125 11.00 -3.38 5.41
N GLN A 126 12.03 -3.02 6.17
CA GLN A 126 12.46 -3.77 7.36
C GLN A 126 11.32 -3.99 8.37
N HIS A 127 10.42 -3.01 8.51
CA HIS A 127 9.29 -3.03 9.44
C HIS A 127 8.18 -3.99 9.01
N PHE A 128 8.21 -4.47 7.77
CA PHE A 128 7.26 -5.43 7.20
C PHE A 128 7.87 -6.81 6.96
N LEU A 129 9.14 -7.03 7.34
CA LEU A 129 9.82 -8.32 7.22
C LEU A 129 9.70 -9.13 8.52
N TRP A 130 9.31 -10.40 8.38
CA TRP A 130 9.31 -11.35 9.49
C TRP A 130 10.58 -12.20 9.48
N HIS A 131 11.34 -12.16 10.57
CA HIS A 131 12.55 -12.96 10.73
C HIS A 131 12.29 -14.12 11.71
N LYS A 132 12.88 -15.30 11.45
CA LYS A 132 12.78 -16.47 12.35
C LYS A 132 13.34 -16.17 13.75
N LYS A 133 14.41 -15.38 13.81
CA LYS A 133 14.92 -14.77 15.03
C LYS A 133 14.69 -13.26 14.89
N PRO A 134 13.89 -12.62 15.78
CA PRO A 134 13.58 -11.21 15.64
C PRO A 134 14.85 -10.34 15.56
N VAL A 135 14.85 -9.37 14.66
CA VAL A 135 15.90 -8.35 14.53
C VAL A 135 15.33 -6.97 14.79
N LYS A 136 16.18 -6.01 15.14
CA LYS A 136 15.76 -4.67 15.55
C LYS A 136 14.81 -4.05 14.52
N PHE A 137 13.66 -3.56 15.00
CA PHE A 137 12.61 -2.89 14.21
C PHE A 137 11.92 -3.74 13.14
N ASP A 138 12.08 -5.06 13.16
CA ASP A 138 11.33 -5.92 12.24
C ASP A 138 9.83 -6.01 12.58
N LEU A 139 9.08 -6.75 11.76
CA LEU A 139 7.64 -6.89 11.93
C LEU A 139 7.24 -7.38 13.33
N PHE A 140 8.03 -8.26 13.94
CA PHE A 140 7.78 -8.73 15.30
C PHE A 140 7.83 -7.59 16.31
N HIS A 141 8.88 -6.75 16.25
CA HIS A 141 9.01 -5.61 17.14
C HIS A 141 7.96 -4.53 16.89
N MET A 142 7.60 -4.28 15.62
CA MET A 142 6.56 -3.33 15.25
C MET A 142 5.19 -3.73 15.83
N VAL A 143 4.84 -5.02 15.72
CA VAL A 143 3.62 -5.56 16.32
C VAL A 143 3.64 -5.44 17.84
N LEU A 144 4.75 -5.79 18.49
CA LEU A 144 4.87 -5.68 19.94
C LEU A 144 4.73 -4.23 20.41
N HIS A 145 5.36 -3.29 19.71
CA HIS A 145 5.24 -1.86 20.00
C HIS A 145 3.80 -1.35 19.82
N SER A 146 3.13 -1.74 18.73
CA SER A 146 1.73 -1.37 18.46
C SER A 146 0.77 -1.86 19.57
N ILE A 147 0.94 -3.12 20.01
CA ILE A 147 0.16 -3.70 21.11
C ILE A 147 0.45 -2.97 22.42
N TRP A 148 1.71 -2.68 22.72
CA TRP A 148 2.09 -1.94 23.92
C TRP A 148 1.48 -0.53 23.91
N TYR A 149 1.63 0.19 22.79
CA TYR A 149 1.11 1.54 22.63
C TYR A 149 -0.41 1.60 22.80
N SER A 150 -1.14 0.69 22.13
CA SER A 150 -2.60 0.61 22.26
C SER A 150 -3.04 0.29 23.69
N ARG A 151 -2.34 -0.60 24.41
CA ARG A 151 -2.70 -0.95 25.80
C ARG A 151 -2.38 0.16 26.79
N VAL A 152 -1.22 0.81 26.69
CA VAL A 152 -0.81 1.84 27.67
C VAL A 152 -1.60 3.13 27.48
N TYR A 153 -1.81 3.55 26.23
CA TYR A 153 -2.37 4.87 25.94
C TYR A 153 -3.89 4.85 25.70
N ARG A 154 -4.49 3.75 25.22
CA ARG A 154 -5.97 3.66 25.07
C ARG A 154 -6.71 3.18 26.32
N VAL A 155 -6.05 2.54 27.28
CA VAL A 155 -6.71 2.17 28.56
C VAL A 155 -6.95 3.40 29.44
N ARG A 156 -6.14 4.45 29.31
CA ARG A 156 -6.29 5.70 30.09
C ARG A 156 -7.53 6.53 29.74
N THR A 157 -8.18 6.30 28.60
CA THR A 157 -9.42 7.03 28.22
C THR A 157 -10.70 6.39 28.76
N ARG A 158 -10.62 5.25 29.47
CA ARG A 158 -11.79 4.55 30.04
C ARG A 158 -12.03 4.78 31.54
N SER A 159 -11.32 5.70 32.17
CA SER A 159 -11.43 5.97 33.61
C SER A 159 -11.71 7.44 33.93
N ARG A 160 -12.78 7.99 33.35
CA ARG A 160 -13.46 9.20 33.86
C ARG A 160 -14.91 9.25 33.37
N HIS A 161 -15.80 8.41 33.90
CA HIS A 161 -17.25 8.66 34.03
C HIS A 161 -17.66 8.09 35.39
#